data_AF-A0A7E6FGB0-F1
#
_entry.id   AF-A0A7E6FGB0-F1
#
_cell.length_a   1.000
_cell.length_b   1.000
_cell.length_c   1.000
_cell.angle_alpha   90.00
_cell.angle_beta   90.00
_cell.angle_gamma   90.00
#
_symmetry.space_group_name_H-M   'P 1'
#
loop_
_entity.id
_entity.type
_entity.pdbx_description
1 polymer ?
#
loop_
_entity_poly.entity_id
_entity_poly.type
_entity_poly.pdbx_seq_one_letter_code
_entity_poly.pdbx_strand_id
1 'polypeptide(L)'
;MSTPDDTPKPGLGSLYTRWGRTTCPPYSKLVYEGVVGGQHYTHTGGGSNLLCLPNDPIWANYTTEVEEGGYIYGSEYEISHYSNKLFSFYFIQLIYVVK
;
A
#
# COMPACT_ATOMS: atom_id res chain seq x y z
N MET A 1 12.95 -25.04 27.48
CA MET A 1 13.66 -24.79 26.22
C MET A 1 12.66 -24.22 25.23
N SER A 2 12.35 -22.92 25.34
CA SER A 2 11.50 -22.22 24.36
C SER A 2 12.34 -21.90 23.13
N THR A 3 11.80 -22.19 21.95
CA THR A 3 12.46 -21.96 20.66
C THR A 3 12.85 -20.49 20.47
N PRO A 4 13.91 -20.19 19.67
CA PRO A 4 14.26 -18.82 19.33
C PRO A 4 13.08 -18.13 18.65
N ASP A 5 12.80 -16.92 19.10
CA ASP A 5 11.85 -16.00 18.49
C ASP A 5 12.44 -15.54 17.15
N ASP A 6 11.94 -16.12 16.05
CA ASP A 6 12.30 -15.79 14.66
C ASP A 6 11.66 -14.47 14.19
N THR A 7 11.29 -13.56 15.09
CA THR A 7 10.86 -12.22 14.68
C THR A 7 12.03 -11.47 14.03
N PRO A 8 11.90 -11.04 12.76
CA PRO A 8 12.95 -10.30 12.09
C PRO A 8 13.23 -9.00 12.85
N LYS A 9 14.39 -8.93 13.50
CA LYS A 9 14.86 -7.74 14.20
C LYS A 9 14.97 -6.60 13.18
N PRO A 10 14.26 -5.47 13.36
CA PRO A 10 14.33 -4.38 12.39
C PRO A 10 15.77 -3.86 12.30
N GLY A 11 16.43 -4.06 11.16
CA GLY A 11 17.67 -3.36 10.85
C GLY A 11 17.43 -1.84 10.79
N LEU A 12 18.49 -1.05 10.85
CA LEU A 12 18.47 0.42 10.66
C LEU A 12 18.15 0.79 9.19
N GLY A 13 17.01 0.30 8.67
CA GLY A 13 16.50 0.57 7.33
C GLY A 13 15.31 1.51 7.40
N SER A 14 15.19 2.39 6.40
CA SER A 14 14.02 3.24 6.23
C SER A 14 12.97 2.51 5.39
N LEU A 15 11.72 2.56 5.84
CA LEU A 15 10.57 2.04 5.10
C LEU A 15 10.01 3.13 4.19
N TYR A 16 9.73 2.77 2.94
CA TYR A 16 9.05 3.66 2.01
C TYR A 16 8.13 2.90 1.05
N THR A 17 7.10 3.59 0.58
CA THR A 17 6.15 3.07 -0.41
C THR A 17 6.58 3.48 -1.81
N ARG A 18 6.50 2.55 -2.76
CA ARG A 18 6.78 2.82 -4.16
C ARG A 18 5.56 2.54 -5.04
N TRP A 19 5.08 3.59 -5.71
CA TRP A 19 3.90 3.55 -6.58
C TRP A 19 4.26 3.23 -8.03
N GLY A 20 3.45 2.42 -8.71
CA GLY A 20 3.56 2.15 -10.14
C GLY A 20 4.74 1.27 -10.55
N ARG A 21 5.22 0.39 -9.65
CA ARG A 21 6.29 -0.55 -10.00
C ARG A 21 6.23 -1.86 -9.22
N THR A 22 6.48 -2.93 -9.95
CA THR A 22 6.51 -4.33 -9.45
C THR A 22 7.92 -4.80 -9.08
N THR A 23 8.94 -3.93 -9.13
CA THR A 23 10.32 -4.31 -8.79
C THR A 23 11.03 -3.28 -7.93
N CYS A 24 11.78 -3.77 -6.93
CA CYS A 24 12.63 -2.96 -6.06
C CYS A 24 13.92 -2.50 -6.76
N PRO A 25 14.44 -1.30 -6.47
CA PRO A 25 15.77 -0.89 -6.89
C PRO A 25 16.87 -1.74 -6.21
N PRO A 26 18.11 -1.73 -6.75
CA PRO A 26 19.26 -2.36 -6.10
C PRO A 26 19.43 -1.85 -4.67
N TYR A 27 19.87 -2.72 -3.75
CA TYR A 27 20.04 -2.42 -2.32
C TYR A 27 18.74 -2.14 -1.55
N SER A 28 17.64 -2.74 -1.98
CA SER A 28 16.38 -2.60 -1.27
C SER A 28 15.57 -3.89 -1.37
N LYS A 29 14.81 -4.21 -0.32
CA LYS A 29 14.05 -5.46 -0.23
C LYS A 29 12.57 -5.18 -0.16
N LEU A 30 11.81 -5.91 -0.98
CA LEU A 30 10.35 -5.95 -0.91
C LEU A 30 9.95 -6.50 0.45
N VAL A 31 9.09 -5.77 1.15
CA VAL A 31 8.45 -6.19 2.40
C VAL A 31 7.10 -6.83 2.08
N TYR A 32 6.24 -6.10 1.38
CA TYR A 32 4.95 -6.59 0.88
C TYR A 32 4.49 -5.77 -0.32
N GLU A 33 3.60 -6.35 -1.11
CA GLU A 33 2.98 -5.71 -2.26
C GLU A 33 1.46 -5.65 -2.13
N GLY A 34 0.84 -4.74 -2.87
CA GLY A 34 -0.60 -4.51 -2.75
C GLY A 34 -1.14 -3.47 -3.73
N VAL A 35 -2.39 -3.10 -3.49
CA VAL A 35 -3.15 -2.10 -4.26
C VAL A 35 -3.27 -0.79 -3.50
N VAL A 36 -3.50 0.30 -4.23
CA VAL A 36 -3.69 1.64 -3.64
C VAL A 36 -5.09 1.77 -3.07
N GLY A 37 -5.17 2.16 -1.79
CA GLY A 37 -6.43 2.51 -1.13
C GLY A 37 -6.37 3.91 -0.51
N GLY A 38 -7.47 4.66 -0.52
CA GLY A 38 -7.53 6.00 0.06
C GLY A 38 -8.94 6.44 0.37
N GLN A 39 -9.09 7.64 0.92
CA GLN A 39 -10.40 8.24 1.12
C GLN A 39 -11.01 8.72 -0.20
N HIS A 40 -12.35 8.77 -0.25
CA HIS A 40 -13.03 9.46 -1.34
C HIS A 40 -12.69 10.97 -1.31
N TYR A 41 -12.60 11.59 -2.48
CA TYR A 41 -12.17 12.99 -2.61
C TYR A 41 -13.09 13.99 -1.89
N THR A 42 -14.36 13.63 -1.65
CA THR A 42 -15.32 14.48 -0.91
C THR A 42 -15.34 14.23 0.60
N HIS A 43 -14.67 13.18 1.09
CA HIS A 43 -14.65 12.87 2.52
C HIS A 43 -13.58 13.70 3.24
N THR A 44 -13.85 14.10 4.47
CA THR A 44 -12.91 14.83 5.32
C THR A 44 -12.66 14.05 6.61
N GLY A 45 -11.53 14.32 7.28
CA GLY A 45 -11.16 13.63 8.52
C GLY A 45 -10.59 12.21 8.34
N GLY A 46 -10.30 11.78 7.10
CA GLY A 46 -9.57 10.54 6.85
C GLY A 46 -8.13 10.64 7.34
N GLY A 47 -7.75 9.77 8.28
CA GLY A 47 -6.47 9.85 8.99
C GLY A 47 -5.22 9.51 8.18
N SER A 48 -5.34 9.09 6.91
CA SER A 48 -4.19 8.69 6.10
C SER A 48 -4.26 9.15 4.64
N ASN A 49 -3.10 9.56 4.12
CA ASN A 49 -2.81 9.57 2.69
C ASN A 49 -2.87 8.13 2.14
N LEU A 50 -2.84 8.00 0.81
CA LEU A 50 -2.86 6.72 0.08
C LEU A 50 -2.11 5.59 0.82
N LEU A 51 -2.82 4.50 1.07
CA LEU A 51 -2.38 3.27 1.72
C LEU A 51 -2.04 2.21 0.67
N CYS A 52 -1.10 1.33 1.00
CA CYS A 52 -0.92 0.08 0.26
C CYS A 52 -1.68 -1.03 0.99
N LEU A 53 -2.75 -1.51 0.39
CA LEU A 53 -3.54 -2.61 0.89
C LEU A 53 -2.98 -3.91 0.31
N PRO A 54 -2.50 -4.86 1.15
CA PRO A 54 -2.03 -6.14 0.64
C PRO A 54 -3.15 -6.90 -0.07
N ASN A 55 -2.79 -7.64 -1.13
CA ASN A 55 -3.76 -8.43 -1.90
C ASN A 55 -4.40 -9.56 -1.08
N ASP A 56 -3.65 -10.07 -0.09
CA ASP A 56 -4.12 -11.06 0.87
C ASP A 56 -4.14 -10.42 2.27
N PRO A 57 -5.28 -9.87 2.71
CA PRO A 57 -5.39 -9.20 3.99
C PRO A 57 -5.39 -10.20 5.14
N ILE A 58 -4.58 -9.92 6.16
CA ILE A 58 -4.66 -10.61 7.45
C ILE A 58 -5.72 -9.89 8.29
N TRP A 59 -6.82 -10.58 8.55
CA TRP A 59 -7.91 -10.05 9.36
C TRP A 59 -7.56 -10.17 10.84
N ALA A 60 -7.63 -9.05 11.55
CA ALA A 60 -7.61 -9.04 13.01
C ALA A 60 -9.03 -9.32 13.55
N ASN A 61 -9.34 -8.85 14.75
CA ASN A 61 -10.74 -8.83 15.20
C ASN A 61 -11.54 -7.86 14.32
N TYR A 62 -12.54 -8.38 13.61
CA TYR A 62 -13.45 -7.59 12.79
C TYR A 62 -14.90 -7.86 13.18
N THR A 63 -15.74 -6.84 13.05
CA THR A 63 -17.20 -6.97 13.05
C THR A 63 -17.68 -7.15 11.62
N THR A 64 -18.80 -7.86 11.43
CA THR A 64 -19.49 -7.92 10.14
C THR A 64 -20.49 -6.77 9.97
N GLU A 65 -20.59 -5.91 10.98
CA GLU A 65 -21.42 -4.72 10.96
C GLU A 65 -20.76 -3.64 10.09
N VAL A 66 -21.59 -2.78 9.51
CA VAL A 66 -21.08 -1.67 8.70
C VAL A 66 -20.67 -0.55 9.64
N GLU A 67 -19.37 -0.33 9.76
CA GLU A 67 -18.83 0.81 10.49
C GLU A 67 -18.94 2.07 9.63
N GLU A 68 -19.78 3.01 10.07
CA GLU A 68 -19.97 4.30 9.39
C GLU A 68 -18.89 5.30 9.80
N GLY A 69 -17.67 5.09 9.29
CA GLY A 69 -16.55 6.00 9.53
C GLY A 69 -15.23 5.42 9.04
N GLY A 70 -14.49 6.16 8.21
CA GLY A 70 -13.18 5.73 7.74
C GLY A 70 -13.19 4.79 6.53
N TYR A 71 -14.09 5.02 5.58
CA TYR A 71 -14.13 4.28 4.32
C TYR A 71 -12.82 4.35 3.53
N ILE A 72 -12.39 3.19 3.02
CA ILE A 72 -11.24 3.07 2.12
C ILE A 72 -11.74 2.64 0.74
N TYR A 73 -11.39 3.43 -0.27
CA TYR A 73 -11.72 3.24 -1.68
C TYR A 73 -10.46 2.91 -2.47
N GLY A 74 -10.61 2.10 -3.52
CA GLY A 74 -9.54 1.94 -4.51
C GLY A 74 -9.18 3.30 -5.13
N SER A 75 -7.90 3.55 -5.35
CA SER A 75 -7.44 4.81 -5.95
C SER A 75 -7.00 4.61 -7.40
N GLU A 76 -7.32 5.60 -8.22
CA GLU A 76 -6.91 5.65 -9.63
C GLU A 76 -6.21 6.97 -9.96
N TYR A 77 -5.45 6.97 -11.05
CA TYR A 77 -4.88 8.20 -11.61
C TYR A 77 -5.90 8.84 -12.55
N GLU A 78 -6.48 9.96 -12.12
CA GLU A 78 -7.34 10.77 -12.98
C GLU A 78 -6.51 11.76 -13.80
N ILE A 79 -6.73 11.79 -15.12
CA ILE A 79 -6.02 12.69 -16.04
C ILE A 79 -7.07 13.39 -16.91
N SER A 80 -7.08 14.73 -16.87
CA SER A 80 -8.08 15.54 -17.59
C SER A 80 -7.80 15.71 -19.09
N HIS A 81 -6.55 15.52 -19.53
CA HIS A 81 -6.15 15.66 -20.93
C HIS A 81 -5.28 14.48 -21.38
N TYR A 82 -5.74 13.78 -22.42
CA TYR A 82 -5.02 12.67 -23.03
C TYR A 82 -3.86 13.19 -23.89
N SER A 83 -2.63 13.05 -23.37
CA SER A 83 -1.40 13.19 -24.16
C SER A 83 -0.97 11.79 -24.59
N ASN A 84 -0.66 11.59 -25.88
CA ASN A 84 -0.24 10.30 -26.46
C ASN A 84 1.07 9.71 -25.90
N LYS A 85 1.59 10.25 -24.79
CA LYS A 85 2.78 9.79 -24.07
C LYS A 85 2.41 9.25 -22.69
N LEU A 86 1.47 8.32 -22.61
CA LEU A 86 1.17 7.67 -21.34
C LEU A 86 1.97 6.38 -21.22
N PHE A 87 2.91 6.43 -20.28
CA PHE A 87 3.81 5.37 -19.85
C PHE A 87 3.05 4.05 -19.68
N SER A 88 3.65 2.94 -20.13
CA SER A 88 3.08 1.59 -20.05
C SER A 88 2.59 1.28 -18.64
N PHE A 89 1.26 1.12 -18.49
CA PHE A 89 0.61 1.12 -17.19
C PHE A 89 0.72 -0.20 -16.42
N TYR A 90 1.87 -0.53 -15.82
CA TYR A 90 1.91 -1.41 -14.63
C TYR A 90 1.54 -0.61 -13.35
N PHE A 91 0.31 -0.09 -13.26
CA PHE A 91 0.01 1.04 -12.34
C PHE A 91 -0.86 0.71 -11.11
N ILE A 92 -1.19 -0.55 -10.86
CA ILE A 92 -2.03 -0.91 -9.70
C ILE A 92 -1.23 -1.62 -8.60
N GLN A 93 -0.02 -2.11 -8.90
CA GLN A 93 0.82 -2.82 -7.94
C GLN A 93 1.81 -1.88 -7.26
N LEU A 94 1.86 -1.98 -5.94
CA LEU A 94 2.76 -1.24 -5.06
C LEU A 94 3.68 -2.17 -4.33
N ILE A 95 4.81 -1.63 -3.91
CA ILE A 95 5.79 -2.35 -3.13
C ILE A 95 6.18 -1.46 -1.96
N TYR A 96 5.99 -1.97 -0.75
CA TYR A 96 6.66 -1.46 0.44
C TYR A 96 8.08 -2.00 0.49
N VAL A 97 9.04 -1.12 0.67
CA VAL A 97 10.45 -1.45 0.57
C VAL A 97 11.20 -1.00 1.82
N VAL A 98 12.15 -1.82 2.26
CA VAL A 98 13.18 -1.44 3.22
C VAL A 98 14.52 -1.25 2.51
N LYS A 99 15.22 -0.15 2.81
CA LYS A 99 16.59 0.11 2.35
C LYS A 99 17.62 -0.53 3.26
#